data_AF-A0AAV5DLF5-F1
#
_entry.id   AF-A0AAV5DLF5-F1
#
_cell.length_a   1.000
_cell.length_b   1.000
_cell.length_c   1.000
_cell.angle_alpha   90.00
_cell.angle_beta   90.00
_cell.angle_gamma   90.00
#
_symmetry.space_group_name_H-M   'P 1'
#
loop_
_entity.id
_entity.type
_entity.pdbx_description
1 polymer ?
#
loop_
_entity_poly.entity_id
_entity_poly.type
_entity_poly.pdbx_seq_one_letter_code
_entity_poly.pdbx_strand_id
1 'polypeptide(L)'
;MDLPSLAVVLRAALSHTPDERKTAEASLDQLQFTPQHLVRLLQIIVDGNCDLAVRQVASIHFKNFVSKNWSPTDPEEGHKVPESDKAMVRENILGFITQLPPLLRYISTFLQFADMKIQKQESKAFAQMFQKTYAGKILGCHLQLLNAIRTGGYLPDRVINLILQYLTNSIPKNSMYQLMQPQMDIILFEIIFPLLCFNDNDQMLWDEDPHEYVRKGYDIIEDLYSPRTAAMDFVNELVRKRGKGNLQKFIQFIVGIFMRYDETSIELKPYRQKDGALLAIGTLCDRLKQTDPYKGELERMLVQHVFPEFSSHVGHLRAKVVQSTWLAVVF
;
A
#
# COMPACT_ATOMS: atom_id res chain seq x y z
N MET A 1 26.14 12.66 -29.34
CA MET A 1 24.97 12.81 -30.22
C MET A 1 23.97 13.73 -29.55
N ASP A 2 23.40 14.68 -30.29
CA ASP A 2 22.37 15.62 -29.85
C ASP A 2 20.97 14.97 -29.79
N LEU A 3 20.04 15.63 -29.09
CA LEU A 3 18.68 15.16 -28.83
C LEU A 3 17.85 14.94 -30.12
N PRO A 4 17.89 15.84 -31.12
CA PRO A 4 17.21 15.64 -32.41
C PRO A 4 17.73 14.40 -33.17
N SER A 5 19.05 14.22 -33.24
CA SER A 5 19.65 13.06 -33.92
C SER A 5 19.27 11.74 -33.26
N LEU A 6 19.22 11.70 -31.91
CA LEU A 6 18.76 10.51 -31.19
C LEU A 6 17.28 10.20 -31.48
N ALA A 7 16.42 11.21 -31.59
CA ALA A 7 15.02 11.03 -31.96
C ALA A 7 14.86 10.48 -33.39
N VAL A 8 15.72 10.87 -34.33
CA VAL A 8 15.74 10.31 -35.69
C VAL A 8 16.14 8.84 -35.66
N VAL A 9 17.17 8.46 -34.90
CA VAL A 9 17.58 7.06 -34.75
C VAL A 9 16.46 6.22 -34.13
N LEU A 10 15.80 6.72 -33.08
CA LEU A 10 14.67 6.04 -32.46
C LEU A 10 13.46 5.90 -33.41
N ARG A 11 13.25 6.87 -34.30
CA ARG A 11 12.22 6.78 -35.36
C ARG A 11 12.61 5.76 -36.43
N ALA A 12 13.87 5.67 -36.79
CA ALA A 12 14.36 4.65 -37.74
C ALA A 12 14.21 3.22 -37.18
N ALA A 13 14.32 3.04 -35.86
CA ALA A 13 14.03 1.76 -35.19
C ALA A 13 12.55 1.33 -35.30
N LEU A 14 11.64 2.24 -35.67
CA LEU A 14 10.23 1.96 -35.93
C LEU A 14 9.91 1.73 -37.42
N SER A 15 10.89 1.81 -38.32
CA SER A 15 10.65 1.69 -39.76
C SER A 15 10.13 0.30 -40.13
N HIS A 16 9.30 0.24 -41.18
CA HIS A 16 8.87 -1.02 -41.78
C HIS A 16 10.00 -1.73 -42.53
N THR A 17 11.07 -1.02 -42.87
CA THR A 17 12.23 -1.53 -43.59
C THR A 17 13.18 -2.27 -42.63
N PRO A 18 13.45 -3.57 -42.82
CA PRO A 18 14.31 -4.35 -41.91
C PRO A 18 15.73 -3.81 -41.79
N ASP A 19 16.32 -3.31 -42.88
CA ASP A 19 17.69 -2.82 -42.89
C ASP A 19 17.83 -1.52 -42.09
N GLU A 20 16.87 -0.59 -42.24
CA GLU A 20 16.85 0.66 -41.45
C GLU A 20 16.72 0.39 -39.94
N ARG A 21 15.91 -0.60 -39.54
CA ARG A 21 15.81 -1.01 -38.14
C ARG A 21 17.13 -1.57 -37.60
N LYS A 22 17.78 -2.47 -38.35
CA LYS A 22 19.08 -3.03 -37.94
C LYS A 22 20.15 -1.96 -37.81
N THR A 23 20.20 -1.01 -38.74
CA THR A 23 21.15 0.12 -38.67
C THR A 23 20.86 1.02 -37.48
N ALA A 24 19.58 1.28 -37.18
CA ALA A 24 19.18 2.06 -36.02
C ALA A 24 19.54 1.37 -34.70
N GLU A 25 19.27 0.07 -34.57
CA GLU A 25 19.62 -0.75 -33.39
C GLU A 25 21.15 -0.78 -33.18
N ALA A 26 21.92 -1.04 -34.24
CA ALA A 26 23.39 -0.99 -34.18
C ALA A 26 23.92 0.39 -33.76
N SER A 27 23.27 1.47 -34.19
CA SER A 27 23.61 2.82 -33.77
C SER A 27 23.29 3.05 -32.29
N LEU A 28 22.14 2.58 -31.81
CA LEU A 28 21.78 2.65 -30.39
C LEU A 28 22.77 1.86 -29.52
N ASP A 29 23.17 0.68 -29.96
CA ASP A 29 24.16 -0.16 -29.25
C ASP A 29 25.53 0.51 -29.14
N GLN A 30 25.96 1.27 -30.16
CA GLN A 30 27.20 2.04 -30.10
C GLN A 30 27.10 3.26 -29.18
N LEU A 31 25.90 3.84 -29.08
CA LEU A 31 25.68 5.09 -28.32
C LEU A 31 25.30 4.85 -26.86
N GLN A 32 24.90 3.63 -26.49
CA GLN A 32 24.30 3.34 -25.18
C GLN A 32 25.22 3.67 -23.99
N PHE A 33 26.55 3.63 -24.17
CA PHE A 33 27.54 3.96 -23.14
C PHE A 33 28.07 5.40 -23.21
N THR A 34 27.57 6.22 -24.15
CA THR A 34 28.01 7.61 -24.27
C THR A 34 27.45 8.47 -23.13
N PRO A 35 28.21 9.46 -22.62
CA PRO A 35 27.73 10.36 -21.59
C PRO A 35 26.44 11.09 -22.00
N GLN A 36 25.54 11.26 -21.03
CA GLN A 36 24.20 11.87 -21.18
C GLN A 36 23.21 11.07 -22.03
N HIS A 37 23.56 9.86 -22.51
CA HIS A 37 22.63 9.07 -23.33
C HIS A 37 21.32 8.78 -22.58
N LEU A 38 21.42 8.34 -21.32
CA LEU A 38 20.25 8.07 -20.47
C LEU A 38 19.41 9.33 -20.21
N VAL A 39 20.08 10.46 -20.00
CA VAL A 39 19.41 11.75 -19.75
C VAL A 39 18.64 12.21 -20.99
N ARG A 40 19.24 12.08 -22.18
CA ARG A 40 18.59 12.41 -23.46
C ARG A 40 17.39 11.50 -23.76
N LEU A 41 17.51 10.21 -23.47
CA LEU A 41 16.36 9.29 -23.56
C LEU A 41 15.22 9.75 -22.66
N LEU A 42 15.49 10.11 -21.40
CA LEU A 42 14.46 10.63 -20.49
C LEU A 42 13.82 11.93 -20.98
N GLN A 43 14.62 12.85 -21.54
CA GLN A 43 14.09 14.08 -22.14
C GLN A 43 13.15 13.78 -23.31
N ILE A 44 13.51 12.85 -24.22
CA ILE A 44 12.63 12.43 -25.33
C ILE A 44 11.35 11.76 -24.79
N ILE A 45 11.47 10.89 -23.79
CA ILE A 45 10.33 10.17 -23.20
C ILE A 45 9.32 11.16 -22.59
N VAL A 46 9.77 12.29 -22.04
CA VAL A 46 8.91 13.28 -21.39
C VAL A 46 8.45 14.39 -22.32
N ASP A 47 9.19 14.68 -23.40
CA ASP A 47 8.83 15.70 -24.38
C ASP A 47 7.46 15.43 -25.01
N GLY A 48 6.51 16.33 -24.72
CA GLY A 48 5.16 16.30 -25.26
C GLY A 48 5.07 16.53 -26.76
N ASN A 49 6.11 17.11 -27.37
CA ASN A 49 6.18 17.37 -28.81
C ASN A 49 6.71 16.18 -29.62
N CYS A 50 7.31 15.19 -28.95
CA CYS A 50 7.76 13.97 -29.60
C CYS A 50 6.59 13.01 -29.84
N ASP A 51 6.59 12.36 -31.01
CA ASP A 51 5.58 11.35 -31.36
C ASP A 51 5.55 10.20 -30.33
N LEU A 52 4.35 9.71 -30.02
CA LEU A 52 4.12 8.71 -28.98
C LEU A 52 4.88 7.41 -29.25
N ALA A 53 4.99 7.01 -30.52
CA ALA A 53 5.71 5.80 -30.91
C ALA A 53 7.22 5.94 -30.61
N VAL A 54 7.82 7.10 -30.93
CA VAL A 54 9.23 7.39 -30.61
C VAL A 54 9.46 7.39 -29.09
N ARG A 55 8.53 7.97 -28.33
CA ARG A 55 8.57 7.97 -26.86
C ARG A 55 8.47 6.57 -26.26
N GLN A 56 7.65 5.70 -26.86
CA GLN A 56 7.53 4.29 -26.46
C GLN A 56 8.85 3.53 -26.68
N VAL A 57 9.45 3.65 -27.87
CA VAL A 57 10.73 2.99 -28.16
C VAL A 57 11.84 3.51 -27.27
N ALA A 58 11.90 4.83 -27.04
CA ALA A 58 12.84 5.41 -26.09
C ALA A 58 12.66 4.82 -24.68
N SER A 59 11.41 4.65 -24.22
CA SER A 59 11.09 4.08 -22.91
C SER A 59 11.49 2.61 -22.79
N ILE A 60 11.24 1.81 -23.85
CA ILE A 60 11.64 0.40 -23.90
C ILE A 60 13.16 0.26 -23.91
N HIS A 61 13.84 1.06 -24.74
CA HIS A 61 15.30 1.06 -24.80
C HIS A 61 15.92 1.46 -23.46
N PHE A 62 15.41 2.54 -22.85
CA PHE A 62 15.81 2.98 -21.51
C PHE A 62 15.67 1.85 -20.48
N LYS A 63 14.50 1.20 -20.43
CA LYS A 63 14.23 0.08 -19.52
C LYS A 63 15.23 -1.07 -19.72
N ASN A 64 15.40 -1.51 -20.96
CA ASN A 64 16.26 -2.65 -21.29
C ASN A 64 17.73 -2.36 -20.96
N PHE A 65 18.19 -1.15 -21.25
CA PHE A 65 19.55 -0.72 -20.97
C PHE A 65 19.83 -0.62 -19.46
N VAL A 66 18.94 0.03 -18.71
CA VAL A 66 19.05 0.14 -17.24
C VAL A 66 18.98 -1.25 -16.59
N SER A 67 18.07 -2.11 -17.03
CA SER A 67 17.93 -3.47 -16.47
C SER A 67 19.20 -4.32 -16.63
N LYS A 68 19.97 -4.12 -17.71
CA LYS A 68 21.19 -4.88 -17.99
C LYS A 68 22.44 -4.25 -17.37
N ASN A 69 22.57 -2.93 -17.44
CA ASN A 69 23.85 -2.24 -17.23
C ASN A 69 23.90 -1.36 -15.96
N TRP A 70 22.82 -1.24 -15.18
CA TRP A 70 22.77 -0.37 -14.01
C TRP A 70 23.70 -0.82 -12.87
N SER A 71 23.82 -2.13 -12.66
CA SER A 71 24.74 -2.71 -11.69
C SER A 71 25.25 -4.06 -12.21
N PRO A 72 26.35 -4.08 -13.00
CA PRO A 72 26.91 -5.31 -13.54
C PRO A 72 27.26 -6.27 -12.40
N THR A 73 27.11 -7.57 -12.66
CA THR A 73 27.31 -8.62 -11.65
C THR A 73 28.79 -8.98 -11.53
N ASP A 74 29.59 -8.65 -12.54
CA ASP A 74 31.03 -8.86 -12.56
C ASP A 74 31.79 -7.51 -12.61
N PRO A 75 32.76 -7.24 -11.69
CA PRO A 75 33.52 -6.00 -11.68
C PRO A 75 34.34 -5.73 -12.95
N GLU A 76 34.68 -6.77 -13.72
CA GLU A 76 35.51 -6.71 -14.94
C GLU A 76 34.73 -6.42 -16.24
N GLU A 77 33.40 -6.37 -16.21
CA GLU A 77 32.63 -5.90 -17.37
C GLU A 77 32.85 -4.39 -17.57
N GLY A 78 33.60 -4.02 -18.61
CA GLY A 78 33.93 -2.64 -19.00
C GLY A 78 32.75 -1.77 -19.46
N HIS A 79 31.52 -2.29 -19.40
CA HIS A 79 30.30 -1.66 -19.91
C HIS A 79 29.46 -1.03 -18.79
N LYS A 80 30.02 -0.02 -18.12
CA LYS A 80 29.38 0.63 -16.97
C LYS A 80 28.68 1.93 -17.38
N VAL A 81 27.45 2.12 -16.91
CA VAL A 81 26.74 3.41 -17.01
C VAL A 81 27.56 4.48 -16.26
N PRO A 82 27.81 5.66 -16.86
CA PRO A 82 28.51 6.75 -16.19
C PRO A 82 27.83 7.15 -14.87
N GLU A 83 28.61 7.37 -13.80
CA GLU A 83 28.05 7.73 -12.49
C GLU A 83 27.32 9.10 -12.51
N SER A 84 27.74 10.02 -13.39
CA SER A 84 27.04 11.29 -13.65
C SER A 84 25.62 11.07 -14.17
N ASP A 85 25.44 10.11 -15.06
CA ASP A 85 24.14 9.77 -15.64
C ASP A 85 23.28 9.05 -14.60
N LYS A 86 23.87 8.14 -13.79
CA LYS A 86 23.16 7.51 -12.67
C LYS A 86 22.63 8.56 -11.68
N ALA A 87 23.44 9.56 -11.32
CA ALA A 87 23.03 10.64 -10.43
C ALA A 87 21.87 11.45 -11.01
N MET A 88 21.98 11.89 -12.27
CA MET A 88 20.93 12.64 -12.97
C MET A 88 19.62 11.86 -13.08
N VAL A 89 19.69 10.56 -13.40
CA VAL A 89 18.51 9.69 -13.42
C VAL A 89 17.89 9.61 -12.03
N ARG A 90 18.68 9.34 -10.97
CA ARG A 90 18.17 9.26 -9.59
C ARG A 90 17.48 10.55 -9.14
N GLU A 91 18.02 11.71 -9.51
CA GLU A 91 17.46 13.02 -9.13
C GLU A 91 16.15 13.34 -9.87
N ASN A 92 16.02 12.94 -11.14
CA ASN A 92 14.93 13.40 -12.01
C ASN A 92 13.87 12.33 -12.33
N ILE A 93 14.12 11.04 -12.07
CA ILE A 93 13.22 9.92 -12.46
C ILE A 93 11.78 10.11 -11.95
N LEU A 94 11.61 10.62 -10.72
CA LEU A 94 10.30 10.85 -10.14
C LEU A 94 9.56 12.03 -10.79
N GLY A 95 10.29 13.09 -11.15
CA GLY A 95 9.74 14.21 -11.92
C GLY A 95 9.35 13.80 -13.33
N PHE A 96 10.04 12.83 -13.92
CA PHE A 96 9.67 12.27 -15.22
C PHE A 96 8.41 11.40 -15.12
N ILE A 97 8.29 10.53 -14.11
CA ILE A 97 7.12 9.64 -13.93
C ILE A 97 5.80 10.42 -13.86
N THR A 98 5.79 11.58 -13.18
CA THR A 98 4.57 12.39 -13.07
C THR A 98 4.13 13.00 -14.40
N GLN A 99 5.08 13.30 -15.29
CA GLN A 99 4.83 13.92 -16.60
C GLN A 99 4.48 12.89 -17.70
N LEU A 100 4.65 11.59 -17.43
CA LEU A 100 4.38 10.55 -18.42
C LEU A 100 2.88 10.27 -18.61
N PRO A 101 2.41 10.07 -19.86
CA PRO A 101 1.09 9.50 -20.16
C PRO A 101 0.91 8.12 -19.51
N PRO A 102 -0.33 7.71 -19.15
CA PRO A 102 -0.61 6.43 -18.49
C PRO A 102 0.00 5.20 -19.18
N LEU A 103 -0.03 5.16 -20.52
CA LEU A 103 0.57 4.09 -21.35
C LEU A 103 2.08 3.93 -21.13
N LEU A 104 2.80 5.03 -20.91
CA LEU A 104 4.24 5.03 -20.67
C LEU A 104 4.58 4.82 -19.19
N ARG A 105 3.65 5.13 -18.27
CA ARG A 105 3.83 4.86 -16.84
C ARG A 105 3.95 3.36 -16.54
N TYR A 106 3.17 2.51 -17.20
CA TYR A 106 3.27 1.04 -17.01
C TYR A 106 4.65 0.48 -17.43
N ILE A 107 5.24 0.99 -18.52
CA ILE A 107 6.57 0.56 -18.98
C ILE A 107 7.65 1.02 -17.99
N SER A 108 7.50 2.22 -17.41
CA SER A 108 8.38 2.74 -16.35
C SER A 108 8.19 2.04 -14.99
N THR A 109 7.00 1.54 -14.67
CA THR A 109 6.70 0.89 -13.38
C THR A 109 7.40 -0.48 -13.28
N PHE A 110 7.81 -1.05 -14.42
CA PHE A 110 8.68 -2.22 -14.50
C PHE A 110 10.17 -1.93 -14.22
N LEU A 111 10.57 -0.69 -13.91
CA LEU A 111 11.83 -0.43 -13.20
C LEU A 111 11.65 -0.86 -11.74
N GLN A 112 11.46 -2.16 -11.57
CA GLN A 112 11.17 -2.86 -10.35
C GLN A 112 12.36 -2.74 -9.39
N PHE A 113 12.45 -1.57 -8.76
CA PHE A 113 12.90 -1.39 -7.39
C PHE A 113 11.95 -2.06 -6.38
N ALA A 114 10.99 -2.89 -6.85
CA ALA A 114 10.11 -3.71 -6.03
C ALA A 114 10.65 -5.13 -5.77
N ASP A 115 11.90 -5.43 -6.10
CA ASP A 115 12.57 -6.62 -5.57
C ASP A 115 13.55 -6.24 -4.48
N MET A 116 13.04 -6.14 -3.24
CA MET A 116 13.83 -5.91 -2.03
C MET A 116 14.86 -7.01 -1.74
N LYS A 117 14.90 -8.09 -2.55
CA LYS A 117 15.84 -9.20 -2.42
C LYS A 117 17.16 -9.01 -3.16
N ILE A 118 17.29 -8.03 -4.06
CA ILE A 118 18.55 -7.72 -4.75
C ILE A 118 19.21 -6.51 -4.07
N GLN A 119 19.68 -6.71 -2.83
CA GLN A 119 20.55 -5.75 -2.16
C GLN A 119 21.96 -5.79 -2.78
N LYS A 120 22.15 -5.11 -3.91
CA LYS A 120 23.48 -4.59 -4.28
C LYS A 120 23.67 -3.24 -3.58
N GLN A 121 24.89 -2.99 -3.09
CA GLN A 121 25.29 -1.82 -2.28
C GLN A 121 24.83 -0.46 -2.84
N GLU A 122 24.64 -0.35 -4.16
CA GLU A 122 24.19 0.87 -4.86
C GLU A 122 22.70 1.21 -4.66
N SER A 123 21.83 0.22 -4.42
CA SER A 123 20.39 0.44 -4.20
C SER A 123 20.12 1.09 -2.83
N LYS A 124 21.07 1.00 -1.90
CA LYS A 124 20.96 1.56 -0.55
C LYS A 124 20.96 3.09 -0.57
N ALA A 125 21.81 3.70 -1.40
CA ALA A 125 21.88 5.16 -1.54
C ALA A 125 20.58 5.74 -2.12
N PHE A 126 20.02 5.09 -3.15
CA PHE A 126 18.73 5.48 -3.73
C PHE A 126 17.58 5.29 -2.73
N ALA A 127 17.53 4.16 -2.03
CA ALA A 127 16.51 3.91 -1.01
C ALA A 127 16.56 4.94 0.13
N GLN A 128 17.77 5.32 0.58
CA GLN A 128 17.97 6.36 1.59
C GLN A 128 17.54 7.74 1.08
N MET A 129 17.89 8.10 -0.16
CA MET A 129 17.44 9.35 -0.79
C MET A 129 15.91 9.38 -0.92
N PHE A 130 15.30 8.30 -1.42
CA PHE A 130 13.86 8.18 -1.57
C PHE A 130 13.13 8.31 -0.22
N GLN A 131 13.62 7.61 0.80
CA GLN A 131 13.05 7.66 2.14
C GLN A 131 13.15 9.06 2.76
N LYS A 132 14.28 9.76 2.56
CA LYS A 132 14.50 11.10 3.12
C LYS A 132 13.69 12.18 2.41
N THR A 133 13.56 12.09 1.09
CA THR A 133 13.01 13.20 0.27
C THR A 133 11.52 13.03 -0.07
N TYR A 134 11.06 11.79 -0.27
CA TYR A 134 9.75 11.53 -0.88
C TYR A 134 8.80 10.76 0.02
N ALA A 135 9.28 9.83 0.86
CA ALA A 135 8.39 9.01 1.67
C ALA A 135 7.44 9.86 2.54
N GLY A 136 7.95 10.90 3.21
CA GLY A 136 7.11 11.80 4.00
C GLY A 136 6.05 12.55 3.17
N LYS A 137 6.38 12.98 1.95
CA LYS A 137 5.42 13.64 1.04
C LYS A 137 4.34 12.67 0.58
N ILE A 138 4.73 11.44 0.24
CA ILE A 138 3.80 10.37 -0.16
C ILE A 138 2.86 10.05 0.99
N LEU A 139 3.37 9.91 2.22
CA LEU A 139 2.56 9.72 3.42
C LEU A 139 1.53 10.85 3.57
N GLY A 140 1.94 12.11 3.39
CA GLY A 140 1.03 13.26 3.41
C GLY A 140 -0.12 13.14 2.40
N CYS A 141 0.18 12.80 1.14
CA CYS A 141 -0.85 12.58 0.12
C CYS A 141 -1.79 11.41 0.47
N HIS A 142 -1.26 10.32 1.02
CA HIS A 142 -2.04 9.16 1.43
C HIS A 142 -3.03 9.53 2.56
N LEU A 143 -2.58 10.28 3.55
CA LEU A 143 -3.43 10.78 4.64
C LEU A 143 -4.51 11.73 4.12
N GLN A 144 -4.20 12.57 3.14
CA GLN A 144 -5.20 13.43 2.48
C GLN A 144 -6.26 12.62 1.74
N LEU A 145 -5.88 11.56 1.02
CA LEU A 145 -6.82 10.67 0.34
C LEU A 145 -7.75 9.96 1.34
N LEU A 146 -7.23 9.50 2.49
CA LEU A 146 -8.05 8.86 3.51
C LEU A 146 -9.08 9.80 4.16
N ASN A 147 -8.91 11.13 4.08
CA ASN A 147 -9.94 12.06 4.54
C ASN A 147 -11.23 11.97 3.72
N ALA A 148 -11.20 11.40 2.50
CA ALA A 148 -12.41 11.09 1.76
C ALA A 148 -13.34 10.16 2.56
N ILE A 149 -12.78 9.16 3.26
CA ILE A 149 -13.55 8.23 4.11
C ILE A 149 -14.30 8.98 5.21
N ARG A 150 -13.63 9.95 5.87
CA ARG A 150 -14.22 10.74 6.95
C ARG A 150 -15.38 11.62 6.50
N THR A 151 -15.36 12.06 5.25
CA THR A 151 -16.38 12.96 4.67
C THR A 151 -17.50 12.20 3.96
N GLY A 152 -17.48 10.86 3.99
CA GLY A 152 -18.43 10.02 3.25
C GLY A 152 -18.17 9.97 1.75
N GLY A 153 -16.98 10.40 1.31
CA GLY A 153 -16.53 10.30 -0.07
C GLY A 153 -16.15 8.86 -0.45
N TYR A 154 -16.32 8.52 -1.73
CA TYR A 154 -15.97 7.20 -2.25
C TYR A 154 -14.46 7.10 -2.52
N LEU A 155 -13.84 6.03 -2.01
CA LEU A 155 -12.48 5.63 -2.34
C LEU A 155 -12.48 4.13 -2.62
N PRO A 156 -11.95 3.65 -3.77
CA PRO A 156 -11.98 2.22 -4.08
C PRO A 156 -11.26 1.38 -3.03
N ASP A 157 -11.82 0.21 -2.69
CA ASP A 157 -11.28 -0.72 -1.69
C ASP A 157 -9.81 -1.04 -1.90
N ARG A 158 -9.41 -1.29 -3.16
CA ARG A 158 -8.01 -1.58 -3.50
C ARG A 158 -7.07 -0.41 -3.17
N VAL A 159 -7.54 0.82 -3.34
CA VAL A 159 -6.77 2.03 -3.00
C VAL A 159 -6.66 2.16 -1.48
N ILE A 160 -7.74 1.95 -0.73
CA ILE A 160 -7.72 1.94 0.74
C ILE A 160 -6.73 0.90 1.25
N ASN A 161 -6.82 -0.34 0.76
CA ASN A 161 -5.95 -1.45 1.13
C ASN A 161 -4.46 -1.12 0.88
N LEU A 162 -4.10 -0.60 -0.31
CA LEU A 162 -2.72 -0.20 -0.61
C LEU A 162 -2.23 0.95 0.26
N ILE A 163 -3.10 1.94 0.54
CA ILE A 163 -2.75 3.05 1.41
C ILE A 163 -2.49 2.56 2.83
N LEU A 164 -3.38 1.73 3.38
CA LEU A 164 -3.22 1.17 4.72
C LEU A 164 -1.96 0.30 4.83
N GLN A 165 -1.64 -0.51 3.81
CA GLN A 165 -0.38 -1.26 3.78
C GLN A 165 0.85 -0.32 3.82
N TYR A 166 0.81 0.81 3.11
CA TYR A 166 1.88 1.81 3.18
C TYR A 166 2.02 2.42 4.58
N LEU A 167 0.89 2.75 5.22
CA LEU A 167 0.84 3.27 6.59
C LEU A 167 1.39 2.24 7.59
N THR A 168 0.95 0.98 7.51
CA THR A 168 1.44 -0.14 8.32
C THR A 168 2.96 -0.29 8.21
N ASN A 169 3.49 -0.30 6.99
CA ASN A 169 4.93 -0.37 6.72
C ASN A 169 5.72 0.88 7.18
N SER A 170 5.01 1.97 7.47
CA SER A 170 5.60 3.23 7.96
C SER A 170 5.71 3.27 9.50
N ILE A 171 4.88 2.52 10.23
CA ILE A 171 4.88 2.47 11.71
C ILE A 171 6.25 2.15 12.33
N PRO A 172 7.01 1.15 11.83
CA PRO A 172 8.31 0.81 12.42
C PRO A 172 9.36 1.91 12.24
N LYS A 173 9.19 2.79 11.24
CA LYS A 173 10.15 3.84 10.88
C LYS A 173 9.91 5.09 11.72
N ASN A 174 10.83 5.43 12.64
CA ASN A 174 10.66 6.56 13.58
C ASN A 174 10.30 7.89 12.89
N SER A 175 11.01 8.26 11.81
CA SER A 175 10.76 9.52 11.09
C SER A 175 9.37 9.59 10.48
N MET A 176 8.88 8.46 9.94
CA MET A 176 7.55 8.37 9.33
C MET A 176 6.45 8.36 10.40
N TYR A 177 6.68 7.63 11.49
CA TYR A 177 5.76 7.60 12.62
C TYR A 177 5.57 8.98 13.24
N GLN A 178 6.64 9.78 13.38
CA GLN A 178 6.56 11.16 13.88
C GLN A 178 5.68 12.05 13.00
N LEU A 179 5.70 11.86 11.67
CA LEU A 179 4.82 12.59 10.75
C LEU A 179 3.35 12.15 10.87
N MET A 180 3.11 10.87 11.16
CA MET A 180 1.77 10.29 11.28
C MET A 180 1.15 10.52 12.68
N GLN A 181 1.96 10.62 13.72
CA GLN A 181 1.53 10.69 15.13
C GLN A 181 0.47 11.78 15.40
N PRO A 182 0.57 13.02 14.86
CA PRO A 182 -0.40 14.07 15.15
C PRO A 182 -1.83 13.72 14.72
N GLN A 183 -1.97 12.85 13.72
CA GLN A 183 -3.26 12.39 13.19
C GLN A 183 -3.59 10.96 13.60
N MET A 184 -2.81 10.35 14.51
CA MET A 184 -2.97 8.93 14.87
C MET A 184 -4.37 8.63 15.42
N ASP A 185 -4.90 9.50 16.28
CA ASP A 185 -6.23 9.30 16.86
C ASP A 185 -7.32 9.36 15.77
N ILE A 186 -7.20 10.29 14.81
CA ILE A 186 -8.08 10.36 13.63
C ILE A 186 -7.98 9.07 12.80
N ILE A 187 -6.76 8.63 12.50
CA ILE A 187 -6.54 7.41 11.71
C ILE A 187 -7.17 6.22 12.42
N LEU A 188 -6.93 6.08 13.72
CA LEU A 188 -7.36 4.93 14.49
C LEU A 188 -8.89 4.89 14.68
N PHE A 189 -9.52 6.03 14.99
CA PHE A 189 -10.92 6.07 15.39
C PHE A 189 -11.89 6.49 14.29
N GLU A 190 -11.46 7.33 13.34
CA GLU A 190 -12.33 7.85 12.28
C GLU A 190 -12.10 7.18 10.91
N ILE A 191 -11.03 6.39 10.76
CA ILE A 191 -10.74 5.66 9.52
C ILE A 191 -10.68 4.16 9.77
N ILE A 192 -9.76 3.71 10.63
CA ILE A 192 -9.52 2.28 10.87
C ILE A 192 -10.74 1.62 11.51
N PHE A 193 -11.27 2.17 12.61
CA PHE A 193 -12.40 1.54 13.29
C PHE A 193 -13.67 1.42 12.42
N PRO A 194 -14.10 2.46 11.67
CA PRO A 194 -15.21 2.31 10.72
C PRO A 194 -15.00 1.21 9.67
N LEU A 195 -13.77 1.01 9.19
CA LEU A 195 -13.45 -0.08 8.25
C LEU A 195 -13.55 -1.48 8.88
N LEU A 196 -13.39 -1.59 10.20
CA LEU A 196 -13.59 -2.86 10.92
C LEU A 196 -15.08 -3.18 11.14
N CYS A 197 -15.96 -2.17 11.12
CA CYS A 197 -17.38 -2.35 11.38
C CYS A 197 -18.09 -3.07 10.21
N PHE A 198 -19.22 -3.68 10.55
CA PHE A 198 -20.17 -4.18 9.56
C PHE A 198 -20.77 -2.99 8.79
N ASN A 199 -20.63 -2.98 7.46
CA ASN A 199 -20.98 -1.86 6.59
C ASN A 199 -22.19 -2.20 5.69
N ASP A 200 -22.58 -1.25 4.84
CA ASP A 200 -23.74 -1.42 3.95
C ASP A 200 -23.53 -2.50 2.88
N ASN A 201 -22.30 -2.70 2.41
CA ASN A 201 -21.98 -3.78 1.46
C ASN A 201 -22.09 -5.15 2.16
N ASP A 202 -21.66 -5.25 3.42
CA ASP A 202 -21.86 -6.48 4.19
C ASP A 202 -23.34 -6.75 4.45
N GLN A 203 -24.13 -5.70 4.76
CA GLN A 203 -25.58 -5.82 4.95
C GLN A 203 -26.27 -6.31 3.69
N MET A 204 -25.96 -5.69 2.55
CA MET A 204 -26.52 -6.09 1.26
C MET A 204 -26.17 -7.55 0.93
N LEU A 205 -24.89 -7.94 1.08
CA LEU A 205 -24.48 -9.32 0.84
C LEU A 205 -25.13 -10.30 1.81
N TRP A 206 -25.29 -9.91 3.08
CA TRP A 206 -25.95 -10.74 4.09
C TRP A 206 -27.44 -10.97 3.75
N ASP A 207 -28.12 -9.96 3.23
CA ASP A 207 -29.54 -10.04 2.87
C ASP A 207 -29.77 -10.78 1.55
N GLU A 208 -28.85 -10.65 0.58
CA GLU A 208 -28.92 -11.29 -0.74
C GLU A 208 -28.43 -12.75 -0.71
N ASP A 209 -27.25 -12.99 -0.14
CA ASP A 209 -26.62 -14.31 -0.05
C ASP A 209 -25.76 -14.44 1.22
N PRO A 210 -26.36 -14.83 2.36
CA PRO A 210 -25.64 -14.98 3.62
C PRO A 210 -24.62 -16.13 3.57
N HIS A 211 -24.77 -17.11 2.67
CA HIS A 211 -23.78 -18.17 2.51
C HIS A 211 -22.51 -17.63 1.86
N GLU A 212 -22.66 -16.77 0.85
CA GLU A 212 -21.53 -16.09 0.21
C GLU A 212 -20.84 -15.13 1.19
N TYR A 213 -21.58 -14.40 2.03
CA TYR A 213 -20.97 -13.59 3.10
C TYR A 213 -20.06 -14.43 4.00
N VAL A 214 -20.52 -15.60 4.44
CA VAL A 214 -19.71 -16.51 5.27
C VAL A 214 -18.53 -17.04 4.48
N ARG A 215 -18.71 -17.49 3.23
CA ARG A 215 -17.63 -18.03 2.37
C ARG A 215 -16.52 -17.01 2.15
N LYS A 216 -16.89 -15.77 1.82
CA LYS A 216 -15.99 -14.63 1.64
C LYS A 216 -15.10 -14.39 2.87
N GLY A 217 -15.64 -14.59 4.07
CA GLY A 217 -14.88 -14.49 5.32
C GLY A 217 -13.78 -15.54 5.51
N TYR A 218 -13.67 -16.55 4.64
CA TYR A 218 -12.62 -17.57 4.67
C TYR A 218 -11.77 -17.59 3.38
N ASP A 219 -11.98 -16.64 2.46
CA ASP A 219 -11.27 -16.55 1.20
C ASP A 219 -9.96 -15.77 1.34
N ILE A 220 -8.84 -16.50 1.36
CA ILE A 220 -7.49 -15.95 1.55
C ILE A 220 -7.12 -14.93 0.46
N ILE A 221 -7.62 -15.10 -0.76
CA ILE A 221 -7.31 -14.20 -1.87
C ILE A 221 -8.06 -12.88 -1.69
N GLU A 222 -9.31 -12.95 -1.22
CA GLU A 222 -10.12 -11.77 -0.95
C GLU A 222 -9.59 -10.98 0.26
N ASP A 223 -9.09 -11.69 1.27
CA ASP A 223 -8.41 -11.10 2.43
C ASP A 223 -7.19 -10.25 2.05
N LEU A 224 -6.41 -10.68 1.04
CA LEU A 224 -5.21 -9.96 0.60
C LEU A 224 -5.52 -8.53 0.11
N TYR A 225 -6.71 -8.33 -0.45
CA TYR A 225 -7.15 -7.06 -1.04
C TYR A 225 -8.17 -6.30 -0.21
N SER A 226 -8.62 -6.89 0.91
CA SER A 226 -9.63 -6.33 1.79
C SER A 226 -9.13 -5.09 2.55
N PRO A 227 -9.89 -3.98 2.56
CA PRO A 227 -9.62 -2.84 3.44
C PRO A 227 -9.71 -3.21 4.92
N ARG A 228 -10.64 -4.11 5.27
CA ARG A 228 -10.84 -4.59 6.65
C ARG A 228 -9.60 -5.33 7.16
N THR A 229 -9.05 -6.24 6.36
CA THR A 229 -7.83 -6.98 6.70
C THR A 229 -6.63 -6.05 6.80
N ALA A 230 -6.48 -5.10 5.87
CA ALA A 230 -5.42 -4.09 5.96
C ALA A 230 -5.54 -3.18 7.20
N ALA A 231 -6.76 -2.89 7.65
CA ALA A 231 -7.02 -2.16 8.89
C ALA A 231 -6.65 -2.99 10.12
N MET A 232 -6.96 -4.29 10.14
CA MET A 232 -6.53 -5.21 11.21
C MET A 232 -5.01 -5.28 11.31
N ASP A 233 -4.31 -5.41 10.17
CA ASP A 233 -2.85 -5.42 10.10
C ASP A 233 -2.25 -4.12 10.62
N PHE A 234 -2.86 -2.97 10.30
CA PHE A 234 -2.45 -1.67 10.81
C PHE A 234 -2.53 -1.62 12.35
N VAL A 235 -3.66 -2.02 12.94
CA VAL A 235 -3.82 -2.02 14.41
C VAL A 235 -2.83 -2.98 15.06
N ASN A 236 -2.65 -4.17 14.50
CA ASN A 236 -1.70 -5.16 14.99
C ASN A 236 -0.26 -4.63 14.99
N GLU A 237 0.19 -4.03 13.90
CA GLU A 237 1.54 -3.47 13.79
C GLU A 237 1.70 -2.23 14.68
N LEU A 238 0.67 -1.38 14.80
CA LEU A 238 0.65 -0.23 15.69
C LEU A 238 0.84 -0.66 17.15
N VAL A 239 0.06 -1.62 17.62
CA VAL A 239 0.16 -2.14 18.99
C VAL A 239 1.49 -2.84 19.20
N ARG A 240 1.97 -3.62 18.21
CA ARG A 240 3.24 -4.33 18.29
C ARG A 240 4.45 -3.41 18.40
N LYS A 241 4.51 -2.33 17.60
CA LYS A 241 5.69 -1.45 17.52
C LYS A 241 5.58 -0.21 18.38
N ARG A 242 4.36 0.27 18.64
CA ARG A 242 4.05 1.55 19.29
C ARG A 242 2.90 1.41 20.30
N GLY A 243 2.79 0.26 20.98
CA GLY A 243 1.65 -0.03 21.86
C GLY A 243 1.51 0.88 23.08
N LYS A 244 2.60 1.52 23.56
CA LYS A 244 2.56 2.44 24.70
C LYS A 244 1.61 3.60 24.42
N GLY A 245 0.52 3.70 25.18
CA GLY A 245 -0.55 4.69 24.99
C GLY A 245 -1.57 4.30 23.92
N ASN A 246 -1.14 3.88 22.72
CA ASN A 246 -2.06 3.54 21.62
C ASN A 246 -2.99 2.36 21.96
N LEU A 247 -2.46 1.30 22.57
CA LEU A 247 -3.28 0.15 22.98
C LEU A 247 -4.34 0.57 24.00
N GLN A 248 -3.94 1.33 25.02
CA GLN A 248 -4.84 1.80 26.06
C GLN A 248 -5.97 2.67 25.49
N LYS A 249 -5.63 3.64 24.64
CA LYS A 249 -6.63 4.49 23.97
C LYS A 249 -7.60 3.66 23.14
N PHE A 250 -7.09 2.68 22.40
CA PHE A 250 -7.93 1.83 21.55
C PHE A 250 -8.88 0.97 22.37
N ILE A 251 -8.38 0.31 23.42
CA ILE A 251 -9.22 -0.51 24.29
C ILE A 251 -10.26 0.34 25.04
N GLN A 252 -9.89 1.52 25.53
CA GLN A 252 -10.85 2.44 26.16
C GLN A 252 -11.97 2.84 25.20
N PHE A 253 -11.63 3.11 23.93
CA PHE A 253 -12.63 3.40 22.90
C PHE A 253 -13.56 2.19 22.65
N ILE A 254 -13.02 0.98 22.55
CA ILE A 254 -13.81 -0.25 22.38
C ILE A 254 -14.74 -0.49 23.58
N VAL A 255 -14.25 -0.34 24.81
CA VAL A 255 -15.07 -0.46 26.02
C VAL A 255 -16.20 0.59 26.02
N GLY A 256 -15.92 1.82 25.57
CA GLY A 256 -16.95 2.85 25.41
C GLY A 256 -18.03 2.49 24.37
N ILE A 257 -17.73 1.66 23.38
CA ILE A 257 -18.73 1.12 22.44
C ILE A 257 -19.59 0.08 23.14
N PHE A 258 -18.99 -0.83 23.90
CA PHE A 258 -19.74 -1.84 24.64
C PHE A 258 -20.70 -1.22 25.67
N MET A 259 -20.24 -0.22 26.42
CA MET A 259 -21.09 0.50 27.38
C MET A 259 -22.29 1.16 26.69
N ARG A 260 -22.05 1.90 25.60
CA ARG A 260 -23.13 2.52 24.81
C ARG A 260 -24.07 1.47 24.24
N TYR A 261 -23.55 0.33 23.79
CA TYR A 261 -24.37 -0.76 23.29
C TYR A 261 -25.31 -1.31 24.38
N ASP A 262 -24.82 -1.50 25.61
CA ASP A 262 -25.61 -2.04 26.71
C ASP A 262 -26.68 -1.05 27.21
N GLU A 263 -26.39 0.25 27.18
CA GLU A 263 -27.31 1.33 27.61
C GLU A 263 -28.40 1.68 26.58
N THR A 264 -28.20 1.32 25.30
CA THR A 264 -29.12 1.71 24.22
C THR A 264 -30.28 0.74 24.07
N SER A 265 -31.47 1.27 23.78
CA SER A 265 -32.65 0.46 23.46
C SER A 265 -32.42 -0.45 22.24
N ILE A 266 -33.22 -1.51 22.13
CA ILE A 266 -33.09 -2.53 21.08
C ILE A 266 -33.15 -1.89 19.67
N GLU A 267 -34.02 -0.91 19.44
CA GLU A 267 -34.20 -0.30 18.12
C GLU A 267 -33.02 0.57 17.67
N LEU A 268 -32.32 1.21 18.62
CA LEU A 268 -31.21 2.14 18.34
C LEU A 268 -29.84 1.52 18.60
N LYS A 269 -29.80 0.22 18.91
CA LYS A 269 -28.57 -0.44 19.33
C LYS A 269 -27.51 -0.38 18.22
N PRO A 270 -26.27 0.01 18.53
CA PRO A 270 -25.22 0.15 17.51
C PRO A 270 -24.60 -1.22 17.14
N TYR A 271 -25.40 -2.12 16.57
CA TYR A 271 -25.00 -3.50 16.21
C TYR A 271 -23.74 -3.55 15.34
N ARG A 272 -23.67 -2.68 14.34
CA ARG A 272 -22.52 -2.56 13.42
C ARG A 272 -21.22 -2.19 14.13
N GLN A 273 -21.29 -1.29 15.12
CA GLN A 273 -20.12 -0.89 15.91
C GLN A 273 -19.73 -2.00 16.89
N LYS A 274 -20.71 -2.73 17.45
CA LYS A 274 -20.42 -3.90 18.28
C LYS A 274 -19.69 -4.98 17.48
N ASP A 275 -20.12 -5.25 16.25
CA ASP A 275 -19.43 -6.19 15.35
C ASP A 275 -17.95 -5.81 15.15
N GLY A 276 -17.68 -4.55 14.80
CA GLY A 276 -16.32 -4.04 14.64
C GLY A 276 -15.50 -4.06 15.93
N ALA A 277 -16.13 -3.79 17.08
CA ALA A 277 -15.50 -3.87 18.39
C ALA A 277 -15.08 -5.30 18.76
N LEU A 278 -15.94 -6.29 18.49
CA LEU A 278 -15.63 -7.70 18.69
C LEU A 278 -14.49 -8.15 17.78
N LEU A 279 -14.51 -7.75 16.51
CA LEU A 279 -13.42 -8.02 15.57
C LEU A 279 -12.09 -7.41 16.04
N ALA A 280 -12.11 -6.16 16.54
CA ALA A 280 -10.93 -5.48 17.05
C ALA A 280 -10.30 -6.20 18.25
N ILE A 281 -11.10 -6.68 19.20
CA ILE A 281 -10.60 -7.47 20.33
C ILE A 281 -10.07 -8.82 19.86
N GLY A 282 -10.79 -9.51 18.97
CA GLY A 282 -10.33 -10.78 18.40
C GLY A 282 -8.97 -10.65 17.72
N THR A 283 -8.79 -9.56 16.96
CA THR A 283 -7.53 -9.21 16.28
C THR A 283 -6.37 -9.03 17.28
N LEU A 284 -6.64 -8.42 18.44
CA LEU A 284 -5.63 -8.09 19.45
C LEU A 284 -5.50 -9.14 20.56
N CYS A 285 -6.22 -10.24 20.47
CA CYS A 285 -6.36 -11.22 21.54
C CYS A 285 -5.01 -11.71 22.10
N ASP A 286 -4.09 -12.11 21.21
CA ASP A 286 -2.76 -12.59 21.61
C ASP A 286 -1.96 -11.55 22.40
N ARG A 287 -2.13 -10.27 22.07
CA ARG A 287 -1.47 -9.16 22.79
C ARG A 287 -2.15 -8.89 24.12
N LEU A 288 -3.48 -8.91 24.17
CA LEU A 288 -4.25 -8.67 25.39
C LEU A 288 -4.02 -9.78 26.42
N LYS A 289 -3.91 -11.04 26.00
CA LYS A 289 -3.53 -12.19 26.86
C LYS A 289 -2.16 -12.03 27.53
N GLN A 290 -1.28 -11.21 26.97
CA GLN A 290 0.09 -11.00 27.44
C GLN A 290 0.29 -9.66 28.18
N THR A 291 -0.74 -8.83 28.30
CA THR A 291 -0.61 -7.46 28.80
C THR A 291 -1.56 -7.21 29.97
N ASP A 292 -1.01 -6.88 31.15
CA ASP A 292 -1.78 -6.43 32.30
C ASP A 292 -2.26 -4.97 32.14
N PRO A 293 -3.44 -4.59 32.67
CA PRO A 293 -4.41 -5.44 33.40
C PRO A 293 -5.37 -6.20 32.47
N TYR A 294 -5.25 -6.06 31.14
CA TYR A 294 -6.23 -6.58 30.18
C TYR A 294 -6.42 -8.08 30.27
N LYS A 295 -5.34 -8.83 30.50
CA LYS A 295 -5.38 -10.29 30.66
C LYS A 295 -6.45 -10.76 31.67
N GLY A 296 -6.56 -10.09 32.82
CA GLY A 296 -7.51 -10.47 33.88
C GLY A 296 -8.96 -10.09 33.56
N GLU A 297 -9.17 -9.05 32.75
CA GLU A 297 -10.52 -8.57 32.41
C GLU A 297 -11.09 -9.23 31.13
N LEU A 298 -10.27 -9.95 30.36
CA LEU A 298 -10.72 -10.59 29.10
C LEU A 298 -11.87 -11.58 29.32
N GLU A 299 -11.80 -12.42 30.36
CA GLU A 299 -12.86 -13.39 30.66
C GLU A 299 -14.19 -12.67 30.98
N ARG A 300 -14.13 -11.65 31.83
CA ARG A 300 -15.30 -10.85 32.18
C ARG A 300 -15.90 -10.17 30.96
N MET A 301 -15.07 -9.60 30.09
CA MET A 301 -15.49 -8.97 28.84
C MET A 301 -16.20 -9.98 27.93
N LEU A 302 -15.71 -11.22 27.85
CA LEU A 302 -16.34 -12.30 27.07
C LEU A 302 -17.72 -12.65 27.60
N VAL A 303 -17.83 -12.89 28.91
CA VAL A 303 -19.10 -13.24 29.56
C VAL A 303 -20.11 -12.11 29.41
N GLN A 304 -19.67 -10.85 29.58
CA GLN A 304 -20.57 -9.71 29.56
C GLN A 304 -21.01 -9.33 28.13
N HIS A 305 -20.09 -9.30 27.16
CA HIS A 305 -20.37 -8.69 25.87
C HIS A 305 -20.46 -9.68 24.70
N VAL A 306 -19.84 -10.87 24.81
CA VAL A 306 -19.83 -11.89 23.73
C VAL A 306 -20.90 -12.94 23.96
N PHE A 307 -21.00 -13.50 25.17
CA PHE A 307 -21.92 -14.60 25.48
C PHE A 307 -23.40 -14.28 25.17
N PRO A 308 -23.93 -13.07 25.46
CA PRO A 308 -25.32 -12.75 25.13
C PRO A 308 -25.61 -12.74 23.62
N GLU A 309 -24.61 -12.49 22.79
CA GLU A 309 -24.80 -12.36 21.34
C GLU A 309 -24.99 -13.69 20.63
N PHE A 310 -24.71 -14.84 21.26
CA PHE A 310 -25.10 -16.16 20.72
C PHE A 310 -26.62 -16.28 20.54
N SER A 311 -27.39 -15.57 21.38
CA SER A 311 -28.86 -15.49 21.31
C SER A 311 -29.36 -14.16 20.74
N SER A 312 -28.50 -13.38 20.08
CA SER A 312 -28.89 -12.11 19.45
C SER A 312 -29.95 -12.34 18.39
N HIS A 313 -30.90 -11.42 18.21
CA HIS A 313 -31.82 -11.50 17.06
C HIS A 313 -31.12 -11.12 15.75
N VAL A 314 -30.01 -10.40 15.83
CA VAL A 314 -29.21 -9.96 14.68
C VAL A 314 -28.31 -11.08 14.17
N GLY A 315 -28.51 -11.49 12.92
CA GLY A 315 -27.83 -12.64 12.31
C GLY A 315 -26.30 -12.49 12.21
N HIS A 316 -25.82 -11.34 11.73
CA HIS A 316 -24.38 -11.12 11.55
C HIS A 316 -23.61 -11.13 12.87
N LEU A 317 -24.21 -10.67 13.98
CA LEU A 317 -23.58 -10.74 15.30
C LEU A 317 -23.49 -12.18 15.81
N ARG A 318 -24.52 -13.00 15.62
CA ARG A 318 -24.45 -14.44 15.93
C ARG A 318 -23.33 -15.09 15.14
N ALA A 319 -23.24 -14.82 13.83
CA ALA A 319 -22.16 -15.34 13.00
C ALA A 319 -20.79 -14.86 13.47
N LYS A 320 -20.65 -13.58 13.85
CA LYS A 320 -19.40 -12.99 14.34
C LYS A 320 -18.90 -13.69 15.60
N VAL A 321 -19.75 -13.91 16.60
CA VAL A 321 -19.31 -14.56 17.86
C VAL A 321 -18.99 -16.04 17.69
N VAL A 322 -19.49 -16.69 16.63
CA VAL A 322 -19.11 -18.06 16.27
C VAL A 322 -17.80 -18.08 15.48
N GLN A 323 -17.62 -17.15 14.55
CA GLN A 323 -16.47 -17.08 13.64
C GLN A 323 -15.21 -16.54 14.31
N SER A 324 -15.34 -15.49 15.11
CA SER A 324 -14.27 -15.04 15.99
C SER A 324 -14.00 -16.18 16.97
N THR A 325 -12.78 -16.70 16.93
CA THR A 325 -12.29 -17.89 17.64
C THR A 325 -12.29 -17.74 19.17
N TRP A 326 -13.39 -17.31 19.79
CA TRP A 326 -13.52 -17.11 21.23
C TRP A 326 -13.41 -18.44 22.00
N LEU A 327 -13.70 -19.56 21.33
CA LEU A 327 -13.39 -20.89 21.85
C LEU A 327 -11.88 -21.12 22.04
N ALA A 328 -11.00 -20.49 21.26
CA ALA A 328 -9.54 -20.52 21.49
C ALA A 328 -9.04 -19.39 22.43
N VAL A 329 -9.94 -18.51 22.88
CA VAL A 329 -9.62 -17.51 23.91
C VAL A 329 -9.83 -18.09 25.30
N VAL A 330 -10.78 -19.02 25.45
CA VAL A 330 -11.14 -19.70 26.69
C VAL A 330 -10.33 -20.99 26.92
N PHE A 331 -9.78 -21.62 25.87
CA PHE A 331 -8.97 -22.84 25.95
C PHE A 331 -7.50 -22.64 25.59
#